data_AF-A0A2T4WIK6-F1
#
_entry.id   AF-A0A2T4WIK6-F1
#
_cell.length_a   1.000
_cell.length_b   1.000
_cell.length_c   1.000
_cell.angle_alpha   90.00
_cell.angle_beta   90.00
_cell.angle_gamma   90.00
#
_symmetry.space_group_name_H-M   'P 1'
#
loop_
_entity.id
_entity.type
_entity.pdbx_description
1 polymer ?
#
loop_
_entity_poly.entity_id
_entity_poly.type
_entity_poly.pdbx_seq_one_letter_code
_entity_poly.pdbx_strand_id
1 'polypeptide(L)'
;MEVSDEVETKYDGGQLRNPETQDYSFELTKMDTELYTQLQNLKDGEVSVIYPYEDRENPIMFKILTVTERKEEHKAEFAKDYLKIKDLALQEKQLKAIEKWQEAKIMETFISIANEQKSCEFNSNWLKKEK
;
A
#
# COMPACT_ATOMS: atom_id res chain seq x y z
N MET A 1 6.62 7.94 -30.56
CA MET A 1 6.14 7.06 -29.48
C MET A 1 7.38 6.59 -28.78
N GLU A 2 7.58 6.98 -27.52
CA GLU A 2 8.59 6.36 -26.69
C GLU A 2 8.08 4.96 -26.38
N VAL A 3 8.73 3.95 -26.95
CA VAL A 3 8.34 2.55 -26.81
C VAL A 3 9.28 1.96 -25.77
N SER A 4 8.72 1.43 -24.69
CA SER A 4 9.47 0.59 -23.75
C SER A 4 9.66 -0.78 -24.38
N ASP A 5 10.89 -1.29 -24.32
CA ASP A 5 11.20 -2.66 -24.77
C ASP A 5 10.72 -3.73 -23.76
N GLU A 6 10.32 -3.31 -22.56
CA GLU A 6 9.78 -4.18 -21.51
C GLU A 6 8.34 -4.61 -21.81
N VAL A 7 8.06 -5.91 -21.75
CA VAL A 7 6.77 -6.48 -22.19
C VAL A 7 5.60 -5.93 -21.36
N GLU A 8 5.83 -5.72 -20.06
CA GLU A 8 4.81 -5.24 -19.14
C GLU A 8 4.43 -3.77 -19.36
N THR A 9 5.37 -2.93 -19.76
CA THR A 9 5.15 -1.47 -19.86
C THR A 9 5.13 -0.93 -21.30
N LYS A 10 5.36 -1.79 -22.32
CA LYS A 10 5.39 -1.39 -23.73
C LYS A 10 4.12 -0.71 -24.21
N TYR A 11 2.95 -1.08 -23.68
CA TYR A 11 1.66 -0.49 -24.05
C TYR A 11 1.32 0.77 -23.24
N ASP A 12 2.00 0.97 -22.11
CA ASP A 12 1.82 2.10 -21.19
C ASP A 12 2.93 3.18 -21.40
N GLY A 13 3.71 3.08 -22.47
CA GLY A 13 4.78 4.03 -22.78
C GLY A 13 5.92 4.03 -21.74
N GLY A 14 6.14 2.92 -21.05
CA GLY A 14 7.15 2.82 -20.00
C GLY A 14 6.68 3.26 -18.60
N GLN A 15 5.40 3.62 -18.43
CA GLN A 15 4.88 3.98 -17.11
C GLN A 15 4.75 2.74 -16.22
N LEU A 16 5.23 2.87 -14.98
CA LEU A 16 5.07 1.84 -13.96
C LEU A 16 3.66 1.89 -13.37
N ARG A 17 3.03 0.73 -13.25
CA ARG A 17 1.72 0.59 -12.62
C ARG A 17 1.89 -0.04 -11.24
N ASN A 18 1.26 0.56 -10.24
CA ASN A 18 1.27 0.06 -8.88
C ASN A 18 0.51 -1.28 -8.82
N PRO A 19 1.15 -2.38 -8.38
CA PRO A 19 0.50 -3.69 -8.37
C PRO A 19 -0.66 -3.79 -7.37
N GLU A 20 -0.65 -2.97 -6.31
CA GLU A 20 -1.69 -2.99 -5.27
C GLU A 20 -2.92 -2.18 -5.69
N THR A 21 -2.71 -0.95 -6.20
CA THR A 21 -3.80 0.00 -6.49
C THR A 21 -4.18 0.06 -7.96
N GLN A 22 -3.36 -0.51 -8.83
CA GLN A 22 -3.48 -0.40 -10.29
C GLN A 22 -3.39 1.03 -10.84
N ASP A 23 -2.97 2.00 -10.03
CA ASP A 23 -2.72 3.38 -10.45
C ASP A 23 -1.27 3.57 -10.91
N TYR A 24 -0.96 4.68 -11.60
CA TYR A 24 0.41 5.04 -12.00
C TYR A 24 1.17 5.81 -10.90
N SER A 25 0.50 6.09 -9.77
CA SER A 25 1.09 6.76 -8.62
C SER A 25 1.58 5.78 -7.56
N PHE A 26 2.72 6.12 -6.95
CA PHE A 26 3.34 5.33 -5.90
C PHE A 26 3.48 6.17 -4.64
N GLU A 27 3.03 5.63 -3.50
CA GLU A 27 3.30 6.25 -2.20
C GLU A 27 4.79 6.05 -1.87
N LEU A 28 5.52 7.14 -1.63
CA LEU A 28 6.97 7.09 -1.34
C LEU A 28 7.31 6.14 -0.17
N THR A 29 6.44 6.06 0.84
CA THR A 29 6.62 5.19 2.01
C THR A 29 6.43 3.71 1.73
N LYS A 30 5.81 3.35 0.60
CA LYS A 30 5.58 1.96 0.16
C LYS A 30 6.43 1.57 -1.03
N MET A 31 7.35 2.45 -1.45
CA MET A 31 8.25 2.19 -2.55
C MET A 31 9.37 1.24 -2.12
N ASP A 32 9.84 0.40 -3.04
CA ASP A 32 11.04 -0.41 -2.81
C ASP A 32 12.24 0.49 -2.50
N THR A 33 13.08 0.06 -1.55
CA THR A 33 14.22 0.86 -1.05
C THR A 33 15.23 1.19 -2.14
N GLU A 34 15.50 0.25 -3.06
CA GLU A 34 16.43 0.47 -4.16
C GLU A 34 15.89 1.54 -5.10
N LEU A 35 14.63 1.38 -5.52
CA LEU A 35 13.96 2.34 -6.41
C LEU A 35 13.86 3.72 -5.78
N TYR A 36 13.51 3.81 -4.49
CA TYR A 36 13.48 5.07 -3.75
C TYR A 36 14.85 5.77 -3.77
N THR A 37 15.92 5.01 -3.52
CA THR A 37 17.29 5.54 -3.49
C THR A 37 17.73 6.08 -4.85
N GLN A 38 17.33 5.41 -5.93
CA GLN A 38 17.61 5.84 -7.31
C GLN A 38 16.83 7.12 -7.67
N LEU A 39 15.58 7.24 -7.21
CA LEU A 39 14.71 8.35 -7.55
C LEU A 39 14.85 9.58 -6.63
N GLN A 40 15.29 9.44 -5.39
CA GLN A 40 15.23 10.54 -4.40
C GLN A 40 15.94 11.84 -4.83
N ASN A 41 17.03 11.73 -5.60
CA ASN A 41 17.83 12.86 -6.05
C ASN A 41 17.45 13.35 -7.46
N LEU A 42 16.54 12.63 -8.13
CA LEU A 42 16.12 12.93 -9.50
C LEU A 42 15.00 13.98 -9.48
N LYS A 43 15.19 15.08 -10.21
CA LYS A 43 14.16 16.11 -10.36
C LYS A 43 13.05 15.62 -11.29
N ASP A 44 11.88 16.24 -11.17
CA ASP A 44 10.75 15.94 -12.04
C ASP A 44 11.12 16.24 -13.51
N GLY A 45 10.88 15.28 -14.39
CA GLY A 45 11.27 15.32 -15.81
C GLY A 45 12.76 15.10 -16.08
N GLU A 46 13.60 14.91 -15.06
CA GLU A 46 15.01 14.59 -15.24
C GLU A 46 15.21 13.10 -15.57
N VAL A 47 16.11 12.84 -16.51
CA VAL A 47 16.48 11.47 -16.94
C VAL A 47 17.59 10.96 -16.04
N SER A 48 17.40 9.78 -15.45
CA SER A 48 18.39 9.19 -14.54
C SER A 48 19.66 8.74 -15.28
N VAL A 49 20.69 8.41 -14.49
CA VAL A 49 21.76 7.54 -15.00
C VAL A 49 21.21 6.17 -15.35
N ILE A 50 21.96 5.41 -16.15
CA ILE A 50 21.58 4.05 -16.52
C ILE A 50 21.81 3.13 -15.32
N TYR A 51 20.78 2.43 -14.88
CA TYR A 51 20.86 1.42 -13.83
C TYR A 51 20.89 0.02 -14.43
N PRO A 52 21.86 -0.84 -14.05
CA PRO A 52 21.76 -2.26 -14.36
C PRO A 52 20.63 -2.86 -13.53
N TYR A 53 19.82 -3.70 -14.14
CA TYR A 53 18.77 -4.47 -13.49
C TYR A 53 18.95 -5.93 -13.82
N GLU A 54 19.04 -6.75 -12.80
CA GLU A 54 19.17 -8.19 -12.92
C GLU A 54 17.97 -8.83 -12.21
N ASP A 55 17.25 -9.65 -12.95
CA ASP A 55 16.24 -10.52 -12.38
C ASP A 55 16.78 -11.96 -12.40
N ARG A 56 16.33 -12.80 -11.46
CA ARG A 56 16.86 -14.15 -11.26
C ARG A 56 16.73 -15.05 -12.48
N GLU A 57 15.78 -14.75 -13.36
CA GLU A 57 15.49 -15.55 -14.56
C GLU A 57 15.91 -14.86 -15.87
N ASN A 58 16.12 -13.54 -15.85
CA ASN A 58 16.30 -12.74 -17.07
C ASN A 58 17.74 -12.24 -17.25
N PRO A 59 18.21 -12.07 -18.50
CA PRO A 59 19.50 -11.46 -18.77
C PRO A 59 19.59 -10.05 -18.19
N ILE A 60 20.81 -9.57 -17.91
CA ILE A 60 21.05 -8.21 -17.41
C ILE A 60 20.37 -7.20 -18.35
N MET A 61 19.45 -6.42 -17.78
CA MET A 61 18.76 -5.33 -18.44
C MET A 61 19.30 -3.99 -17.96
N PHE A 62 19.06 -2.93 -18.72
CA PHE A 62 19.43 -1.58 -18.34
C PHE A 62 18.18 -0.71 -18.29
N LYS A 63 18.02 0.04 -17.20
CA LYS A 63 16.87 0.90 -16.96
C LYS A 63 17.30 2.36 -16.94
N ILE A 64 16.44 3.20 -17.49
CA ILE A 64 16.48 4.64 -17.33
C ILE A 64 15.15 5.02 -16.70
N LEU A 65 15.21 5.85 -15.66
CA LEU A 65 14.07 6.24 -14.86
C LEU A 65 13.83 7.75 -14.98
N THR A 66 12.57 8.14 -14.87
CA THR A 66 12.16 9.55 -14.86
C THR A 66 10.97 9.71 -13.94
N VAL A 67 11.00 10.72 -13.08
CA VAL A 67 9.86 11.07 -12.23
C VAL A 67 8.96 12.02 -13.02
N THR A 68 7.74 11.58 -13.33
CA THR A 68 6.79 12.41 -14.10
C THR A 68 6.23 13.57 -13.29
N GLU A 69 5.84 13.30 -12.05
CA GLU A 69 5.26 14.29 -11.13
C GLU A 69 5.49 13.84 -9.68
N ARG A 70 5.92 14.75 -8.81
CA ARG A 70 5.85 14.57 -7.35
C ARG A 70 4.68 15.33 -6.76
N LYS A 71 3.87 14.60 -5.98
CA LYS A 71 2.82 15.20 -5.16
C LYS A 71 3.36 15.40 -3.76
N GLU A 72 3.56 16.66 -3.40
CA GLU A 72 4.03 17.07 -2.08
C GLU A 72 3.06 16.70 -0.96
N GLU A 73 3.62 16.48 0.23
CA GLU A 73 2.82 16.32 1.42
C GLU A 73 1.97 17.56 1.67
N HIS A 74 0.69 17.35 2.00
CA HIS A 74 -0.22 18.43 2.32
C HIS A 74 -1.23 17.96 3.34
N LYS A 75 -1.87 18.93 4.00
CA LYS A 75 -3.02 18.64 4.85
C LYS A 75 -4.17 18.18 3.95
N ALA A 76 -4.79 17.06 4.30
CA ALA A 76 -5.91 16.54 3.53
C ALA A 76 -7.03 17.59 3.38
N GLU A 77 -7.43 17.83 2.14
CA GLU A 77 -8.47 18.77 1.78
C GLU A 77 -9.61 18.03 1.09
N PHE A 78 -10.83 18.08 1.63
CA PHE A 78 -11.99 17.38 1.06
C PHE A 78 -12.21 17.67 -0.44
N ALA A 79 -11.91 18.88 -0.90
CA ALA A 79 -12.09 19.26 -2.30
C ALA A 79 -11.12 18.54 -3.26
N LYS A 80 -9.95 18.11 -2.79
CA LYS A 80 -8.90 17.47 -3.60
C LYS A 80 -8.82 15.96 -3.32
N ASP A 81 -9.00 15.57 -2.07
CA ASP A 81 -8.72 14.22 -1.58
C ASP A 81 -9.99 13.41 -1.29
N TYR A 82 -11.14 13.84 -1.83
CA TYR A 82 -12.44 13.23 -1.55
C TYR A 82 -12.44 11.71 -1.65
N LEU A 83 -11.84 11.16 -2.72
CA LEU A 83 -11.77 9.71 -2.93
C LEU A 83 -11.02 9.01 -1.81
N LYS A 84 -9.82 9.49 -1.46
CA LYS A 84 -8.99 8.90 -0.40
C LYS A 84 -9.67 8.99 0.97
N ILE A 85 -10.28 10.14 1.27
CA ILE A 85 -11.01 10.33 2.54
C ILE A 85 -12.25 9.42 2.60
N LYS A 86 -12.99 9.31 1.50
CA LYS A 86 -14.16 8.42 1.40
C LYS A 86 -13.77 6.97 1.62
N ASP A 87 -12.67 6.52 1.03
CA ASP A 87 -12.20 5.13 1.16
C ASP A 87 -11.73 4.83 2.59
N LEU A 88 -10.99 5.75 3.23
CA LEU A 88 -10.62 5.64 4.65
C LEU A 88 -11.85 5.58 5.57
N ALA A 89 -12.83 6.45 5.34
CA ALA A 89 -14.07 6.45 6.12
C ALA A 89 -14.89 5.18 5.90
N LEU A 90 -14.87 4.61 4.69
CA LEU A 90 -15.51 3.33 4.40
C LEU A 90 -14.82 2.19 5.14
N GLN A 91 -13.48 2.14 5.14
CA GLN A 91 -12.71 1.15 5.88
C GLN A 91 -13.01 1.23 7.39
N GLU A 92 -13.04 2.43 7.96
CA GLU A 92 -13.39 2.62 9.38
C GLU A 92 -14.80 2.08 9.71
N LYS A 93 -15.78 2.33 8.82
CA LYS A 93 -17.14 1.79 8.99
C LYS A 93 -17.19 0.27 8.88
N GLN A 94 -16.41 -0.31 7.97
CA GLN A 94 -16.30 -1.77 7.84
C GLN A 94 -15.70 -2.39 9.10
N LEU A 95 -14.63 -1.79 9.63
CA LEU A 95 -14.01 -2.23 10.90
C LEU A 95 -15.02 -2.18 12.05
N LYS A 96 -15.74 -1.07 12.22
CA LYS A 96 -16.80 -0.95 13.23
C LYS A 96 -17.91 -2.00 13.09
N ALA A 97 -18.29 -2.33 11.84
CA ALA A 97 -19.28 -3.37 11.59
C ALA A 97 -18.75 -4.76 11.98
N ILE A 98 -17.49 -5.05 11.67
CA ILE A 98 -16.81 -6.29 12.05
C ILE A 98 -16.67 -6.39 13.56
N GLU A 99 -16.24 -5.32 14.25
CA GLU A 99 -16.11 -5.26 15.71
C GLU A 99 -17.45 -5.56 16.38
N LYS A 100 -18.53 -4.89 15.96
CA LYS A 100 -19.87 -5.13 16.50
C LYS A 100 -20.34 -6.57 16.27
N TRP A 101 -20.10 -7.10 15.08
CA TRP A 101 -20.43 -8.50 14.76
C TRP A 101 -19.61 -9.47 15.61
N GLN A 102 -18.33 -9.20 15.80
CA GLN A 102 -17.41 -10.00 16.60
C GLN A 102 -17.84 -10.02 18.07
N GLU A 103 -18.16 -8.86 18.67
CA GLU A 103 -18.65 -8.77 20.04
C GLU A 103 -19.92 -9.61 20.25
N ALA A 104 -20.89 -9.49 19.33
CA ALA A 104 -22.12 -10.29 19.39
C ALA A 104 -21.83 -11.79 19.29
N LYS A 105 -20.97 -12.20 18.35
CA LYS A 105 -20.63 -13.62 18.14
C LYS A 105 -19.83 -14.22 19.28
N ILE A 106 -18.94 -13.44 19.89
CA ILE A 106 -18.22 -13.85 21.10
C ILE A 106 -19.24 -14.20 22.19
N MET A 107 -20.23 -13.34 22.43
CA MET A 107 -21.22 -13.59 23.49
C MET A 107 -22.10 -14.81 23.21
N GLU A 108 -22.55 -15.01 21.96
CA GLU A 108 -23.41 -16.14 21.55
C GLU A 108 -22.70 -17.50 21.53
N THR A 109 -21.39 -17.52 21.24
CA THR A 109 -20.65 -18.77 20.99
C THR A 109 -19.98 -19.29 22.25
N PHE A 110 -20.02 -20.59 22.53
CA PHE A 110 -19.21 -21.16 23.60
C PHE A 110 -17.71 -21.09 23.25
N ILE A 111 -16.93 -20.41 24.11
CA ILE A 111 -15.49 -20.20 23.91
C ILE A 111 -14.78 -20.65 25.20
N SER A 112 -13.78 -21.52 25.06
CA SER A 112 -12.93 -21.97 26.17
C SER A 112 -11.49 -21.58 25.89
N ILE A 113 -10.87 -20.85 26.81
CA ILE A 113 -9.48 -20.43 26.75
C ILE A 113 -8.70 -21.21 27.80
N ALA A 114 -7.55 -21.75 27.42
CA ALA A 114 -6.65 -22.45 28.34
C ALA A 114 -6.18 -21.52 29.47
N ASN A 115 -5.96 -22.08 30.66
CA ASN A 115 -5.81 -21.28 31.88
C ASN A 115 -4.57 -20.37 31.83
N GLU A 116 -3.52 -20.80 31.15
CA GLU A 116 -2.25 -20.09 31.01
C GLU A 116 -2.40 -18.79 30.22
N GLN A 117 -3.38 -18.73 29.30
CA GLN A 117 -3.64 -17.60 28.41
C GLN A 117 -4.74 -16.67 28.95
N LYS A 118 -5.41 -17.02 30.05
CA LYS A 118 -6.44 -16.15 30.66
C LYS A 118 -5.88 -14.86 31.26
N SER A 119 -4.57 -14.80 31.50
CA SER A 119 -3.86 -13.61 31.98
C SER A 119 -3.45 -12.65 30.86
N CYS A 120 -3.57 -13.04 29.59
CA CYS A 120 -3.24 -12.17 28.46
C CYS A 120 -4.21 -10.99 28.35
N GLU A 121 -3.69 -9.83 27.92
CA GLU A 121 -4.51 -8.70 27.52
C GLU A 121 -5.03 -8.92 26.10
N PHE A 122 -6.35 -8.85 25.93
CA PHE A 122 -7.01 -9.05 24.65
C PHE A 122 -7.72 -7.79 24.20
N ASN A 123 -7.68 -7.51 22.90
CA ASN A 123 -8.43 -6.39 22.30
C ASN A 123 -9.95 -6.60 22.33
N SER A 124 -10.42 -7.84 22.29
CA SER A 124 -11.84 -8.20 22.36
C SER A 124 -12.14 -8.97 23.65
N ASN A 125 -13.39 -8.97 24.10
CA ASN A 125 -13.82 -9.61 25.35
C ASN A 125 -13.94 -11.15 25.26
N TRP A 126 -12.86 -11.84 24.88
CA TRP A 126 -12.86 -13.30 24.73
C TRP A 126 -13.13 -14.05 26.03
N LEU A 127 -12.79 -13.43 27.17
CA LEU A 127 -13.05 -13.97 28.51
C LEU A 127 -14.50 -13.78 28.99
N LYS A 128 -15.35 -13.10 28.19
CA LYS A 128 -16.75 -12.78 28.49
C LYS A 128 -16.95 -12.19 29.90
N LYS A 129 -16.05 -11.31 30.32
CA LYS A 129 -16.22 -10.57 31.58
C LYS A 129 -17.39 -9.60 31.39
N GLU A 130 -18.32 -9.54 32.34
CA GLU A 130 -19.36 -8.51 32.32
C GLU A 130 -18.70 -7.11 32.42
N LYS A 131 -19.18 -6.14 31.64
CA LYS A 131 -18.70 -4.75 31.65
C LYS A 131 -19.29 -4.00 32.84
#